data_AF-A0AAP5M8G3-F1
#
_entry.id   AF-A0AAP5M8G3-F1
#
_cell.length_a   1.000
_cell.length_b   1.000
_cell.length_c   1.000
_cell.angle_alpha   90.00
_cell.angle_beta   90.00
_cell.angle_gamma   90.00
#
_symmetry.space_group_name_H-M   'P 1'
#
loop_
_entity.id
_entity.type
_entity.pdbx_description
1 polymer ?
#
loop_
_entity_poly.entity_id
_entity_poly.type
_entity_poly.pdbx_seq_one_letter_code
_entity_poly.pdbx_strand_id
1 'polypeptide(L)'
;MPQTIQETATCATCPFYQSRQDGTDKGWCGLFNIFARETHSQTQDCVNEIAVQEIDEQATAQEELNEYIEVQAQDIAPIQQPIAAVATLDSIEVDSDFDPDFGTMYRVWKSYHLLGTFYQALGDRKWVAQPVGSSFRPRLNTPEQAQLTIIAVASNSLKTSNKAA
;
A
#
# COMPACT_ATOMS: atom_id res chain seq x y z
N MET A 1 55.03 1.27 3.51
CA MET A 1 53.57 1.47 3.64
C MET A 1 53.24 2.73 2.86
N PRO A 2 52.41 2.68 1.80
CA PRO A 2 52.18 3.87 0.99
C PRO A 2 51.24 4.82 1.75
N GLN A 3 51.68 6.07 1.93
CA GLN A 3 50.84 7.14 2.44
C GLN A 3 50.03 7.71 1.28
N THR A 4 48.71 7.52 1.33
CA THR A 4 47.79 8.12 0.37
C THR A 4 47.72 9.61 0.66
N ILE A 5 48.16 10.41 -0.29
CA ILE A 5 48.09 11.87 -0.25
C ILE A 5 46.60 12.24 -0.29
N GLN A 6 46.02 12.59 0.86
CA GLN A 6 44.70 13.22 0.90
C GLN A 6 44.88 14.66 0.44
N GLU A 7 44.27 15.00 -0.70
CA GLU A 7 44.09 16.36 -1.15
C GLU A 7 43.53 17.19 0.02
N THR A 8 44.20 18.30 0.34
CA THR A 8 43.86 19.11 1.52
C THR A 8 42.47 19.74 1.34
N ALA A 9 41.44 19.06 1.84
CA ALA A 9 40.09 19.60 1.87
C ALA A 9 40.07 20.84 2.77
N THR A 10 39.66 21.98 2.23
CA THR A 10 39.54 23.23 2.97
C THR A 10 38.07 23.65 3.04
N CYS A 11 37.77 24.69 3.81
CA CYS A 11 36.41 25.24 3.85
C CYS A 11 35.89 25.63 2.45
N ALA A 12 36.75 25.99 1.50
CA ALA A 12 36.34 26.26 0.12
C ALA A 12 35.62 25.09 -0.57
N THR A 13 35.92 23.84 -0.20
CA THR A 13 35.29 22.62 -0.74
C THR A 13 34.24 22.02 0.20
N CYS A 14 33.91 22.71 1.30
CA CYS A 14 32.95 22.22 2.29
C CYS A 14 31.51 22.53 1.85
N PRO A 15 30.59 21.55 1.84
CA PRO A 15 29.19 21.80 1.46
C PRO A 15 28.47 22.78 2.39
N PHE A 16 28.95 22.95 3.62
CA PHE A 16 28.38 23.83 4.64
C PHE A 16 29.07 25.20 4.74
N TYR A 17 30.03 25.50 3.87
CA TYR A 17 30.71 26.79 3.88
C TYR A 17 30.07 27.77 2.90
N GLN A 18 29.85 29.01 3.34
CA GLN A 18 29.32 30.10 2.51
C GLN A 18 30.36 31.22 2.41
N SER A 19 30.94 31.42 1.23
CA SER A 19 31.87 32.53 1.01
C SER A 19 31.14 33.87 0.97
N ARG A 20 31.77 34.93 1.48
CA ARG A 20 31.31 36.28 1.16
C ARG A 20 31.79 36.61 -0.25
N GLN A 21 30.86 36.92 -1.16
CA GLN A 21 31.16 37.37 -2.53
C GLN A 21 31.75 38.80 -2.58
N ASP A 22 32.42 39.26 -1.51
CA ASP A 22 33.04 40.58 -1.40
C ASP A 22 34.53 40.58 -1.79
N GLY A 23 35.04 39.44 -2.30
CA GLY A 23 36.42 39.27 -2.71
C GLY A 23 37.40 39.05 -1.55
N THR A 24 36.89 38.83 -0.33
CA THR A 24 37.71 38.45 0.83
C THR A 24 37.79 36.94 0.98
N ASP A 25 38.89 36.43 1.53
CA ASP A 25 39.11 35.00 1.81
C ASP A 25 38.28 34.47 3.00
N LYS A 26 37.15 35.12 3.28
CA LYS A 26 36.35 34.95 4.50
C LYS A 26 34.93 34.52 4.15
N GLY A 27 34.36 33.74 5.05
CA GLY A 27 33.00 33.26 4.93
C GLY A 27 32.47 32.72 6.23
N TRP A 28 31.34 32.04 6.12
CA TRP A 28 30.61 31.45 7.24
C TRP A 28 30.69 29.93 7.18
N CYS A 29 31.04 29.30 8.30
CA CYS A 29 30.95 27.86 8.47
C CYS A 29 29.59 27.52 9.08
N GLY A 30 28.72 26.87 8.31
CA GLY A 30 27.40 26.44 8.76
C GLY A 30 27.44 25.33 9.82
N LEU A 31 28.46 24.47 9.83
CA LEU A 31 28.58 23.37 10.80
C LEU A 31 28.76 23.86 12.24
N PHE A 32 29.65 24.82 12.44
CA PHE A 32 30.00 25.34 13.77
C PHE A 32 29.45 26.73 14.05
N ASN A 33 28.75 27.33 13.08
CA ASN A 33 28.15 28.66 13.18
C ASN A 33 29.17 29.76 13.54
N ILE A 34 30.34 29.74 12.88
CA ILE A 34 31.45 30.68 13.10
C ILE A 34 32.01 31.23 11.79
N PHE A 35 32.76 32.33 11.87
CA PHE A 35 33.55 32.83 10.75
C PHE A 35 34.73 31.90 10.45
N ALA A 36 34.87 31.53 9.18
CA ALA A 36 35.96 30.70 8.68
C ALA A 36 36.62 31.34 7.45
N ARG A 37 37.84 30.91 7.14
CA ARG A 37 38.55 31.30 5.92
C ARG A 37 38.46 30.20 4.88
N GLU A 38 38.48 30.56 3.61
CA GLU A 38 38.45 29.60 2.49
C GLU A 38 39.60 28.60 2.53
N THR A 39 40.77 29.05 2.98
CA THR A 39 41.99 28.25 3.10
C THR A 39 42.10 27.48 4.41
N HIS A 40 41.10 27.59 5.30
CA HIS A 40 41.10 26.85 6.56
C HIS A 40 40.95 25.35 6.27
N SER A 41 41.88 24.53 6.76
CA SER A 41 41.85 23.08 6.56
C SER A 41 40.70 22.47 7.34
N GLN A 42 39.97 21.55 6.71
CA GLN A 42 38.98 20.75 7.44
C GLN A 42 39.68 19.89 8.50
N THR A 43 39.17 19.92 9.72
CA THR A 43 39.65 19.08 10.82
C THR A 43 38.83 17.79 10.88
N GLN A 44 39.28 16.82 11.67
CA GLN A 44 38.51 15.60 11.91
C GLN A 44 37.13 15.91 12.50
N ASP A 45 36.99 16.99 13.27
CA ASP A 45 35.70 17.45 13.80
C ASP A 45 34.75 17.88 12.67
N CYS A 46 35.28 18.52 11.61
CA CYS A 46 34.47 18.83 10.42
C CYS A 46 33.92 17.55 9.77
N VAL A 47 34.78 16.53 9.61
CA VAL A 47 34.40 15.26 8.97
C VAL A 47 33.36 14.52 9.79
N ASN A 48 33.54 14.49 11.11
CA ASN A 48 32.63 13.80 12.01
C ASN A 48 31.24 14.45 12.01
N GLU A 49 31.16 15.78 12.07
CA GLU A 49 29.85 16.44 12.09
C GLU A 49 29.10 16.38 10.77
N ILE A 50 29.82 16.38 9.63
CA ILE A 50 29.19 16.13 8.33
C ILE A 50 28.58 14.73 8.29
N ALA A 51 29.31 13.72 8.75
CA ALA A 51 28.82 12.34 8.79
C ALA A 51 27.63 12.18 9.75
N VAL A 52 27.59 12.90 10.87
CA VAL A 52 26.45 12.89 11.80
C VAL A 52 25.21 13.50 11.15
N GLN A 53 25.34 14.63 10.44
CA GLN A 53 24.22 15.24 9.72
C GLN A 53 23.68 14.34 8.60
N GLU A 54 24.55 13.67 7.85
CA GLU A 54 24.15 12.70 6.82
C GLU A 54 23.39 11.50 7.42
N ILE A 55 23.78 11.02 8.60
CA ILE A 55 23.08 9.93 9.31
C ILE A 55 21.70 10.39 9.79
N ASP A 56 21.56 11.61 10.28
CA ASP A 56 20.30 12.17 10.79
C ASP A 56 19.28 12.35 9.66
N GLU A 57 19.71 12.89 8.52
CA GLU A 57 18.87 13.01 7.31
C GLU A 57 18.46 11.63 6.77
N GLN A 58 19.39 10.67 6.75
CA GLN A 58 19.09 9.30 6.29
C GLN A 58 18.15 8.56 7.26
N ALA A 59 18.30 8.77 8.58
CA ALA A 59 17.41 8.21 9.59
C ALA A 59 15.98 8.77 9.44
N THR A 60 15.85 10.08 9.21
CA THR A 60 14.56 10.74 8.98
C THR A 60 13.87 10.20 7.71
N ALA A 61 14.60 10.07 6.61
CA ALA A 61 14.06 9.53 5.36
C ALA A 61 13.65 8.05 5.49
N GLN A 62 14.38 7.26 6.29
CA GLN A 62 14.04 5.86 6.56
C GLN A 62 12.78 5.73 7.44
N GLU A 63 12.57 6.65 8.39
CA GLU A 63 11.37 6.70 9.23
C GLU A 63 10.13 7.05 8.40
N GLU A 64 10.21 8.06 7.53
CA GLU A 64 9.12 8.40 6.58
C GLU A 64 8.74 7.22 5.66
N LEU A 65 9.75 6.49 5.16
CA LEU A 65 9.52 5.29 4.34
C LEU A 65 8.84 4.18 5.15
N ASN A 66 9.25 3.97 6.40
CA ASN A 66 8.66 2.95 7.26
C ASN A 66 7.19 3.30 7.57
N GLU A 67 6.88 4.55 7.88
CA GLU A 67 5.51 5.02 8.07
C GLU A 67 4.65 4.78 6.81
N TYR A 68 5.19 5.07 5.62
CA TYR A 68 4.48 4.79 4.36
C TYR A 68 4.21 3.30 4.14
N ILE A 69 5.18 2.43 4.47
CA ILE A 69 5.03 0.97 4.40
C ILE A 69 3.98 0.48 5.39
N GLU A 70 3.96 1.01 6.62
CA GLU A 70 2.98 0.63 7.65
C GLU A 70 1.55 1.06 7.30
N VAL A 71 1.39 2.23 6.67
CA VAL A 71 0.08 2.69 6.16
C VAL A 71 -0.40 1.80 5.01
N GLN A 72 0.48 1.47 4.05
CA GLN A 72 0.13 0.56 2.95
C GLN A 72 -0.15 -0.88 3.43
N ALA A 73 0.56 -1.37 4.44
CA ALA A 73 0.34 -2.71 5.00
C ALA A 73 -1.04 -2.86 5.68
N GLN A 74 -1.66 -1.76 6.12
CA GLN A 74 -3.01 -1.78 6.70
C GLN A 74 -4.12 -1.84 5.63
N ASP A 75 -3.83 -1.39 4.40
CA ASP A 75 -4.72 -1.57 3.23
C ASP A 75 -4.50 -2.93 2.53
N ILE A 76 -3.39 -3.61 2.82
CA ILE A 76 -3.07 -4.95 2.29
C ILE A 76 -3.22 -5.99 3.42
N ALA A 77 -4.47 -6.25 3.82
CA ALA A 77 -5.06 -7.60 3.89
C ALA A 77 -6.20 -7.70 4.93
N PRO A 78 -7.14 -8.62 4.70
CA PRO A 78 -7.09 -9.75 5.61
C PRO A 78 -7.27 -11.08 4.88
N ILE A 79 -6.21 -11.68 4.33
CA ILE A 79 -6.24 -13.13 4.09
C ILE A 79 -4.84 -13.75 4.16
N GLN A 80 -4.41 -14.15 5.35
CA GLN A 80 -3.36 -15.14 5.52
C GLN A 80 -3.82 -16.24 6.47
N GLN A 81 -4.68 -17.14 5.95
CA GLN A 81 -4.95 -18.51 6.41
C GLN A 81 -5.42 -19.37 5.21
N PRO A 82 -5.19 -20.70 5.22
CA PRO A 82 -4.30 -21.42 4.30
C PRO A 82 -4.84 -21.65 2.86
N ILE A 83 -3.98 -21.37 1.88
CA ILE A 83 -3.63 -22.09 0.61
C ILE A 83 -4.61 -23.06 -0.10
N ALA A 84 -5.93 -22.95 0.07
CA ALA A 84 -6.90 -23.63 -0.81
C ALA A 84 -8.15 -22.80 -1.15
N ALA A 85 -8.50 -21.80 -0.34
CA ALA A 85 -9.69 -20.97 -0.59
C ALA A 85 -9.39 -19.73 -1.45
N VAL A 86 -8.15 -19.22 -1.44
CA VAL A 86 -7.80 -17.93 -2.06
C VAL A 86 -7.82 -17.97 -3.60
N ALA A 87 -7.53 -19.13 -4.20
CA ALA A 87 -7.61 -19.32 -5.65
C ALA A 87 -9.06 -19.28 -6.20
N THR A 88 -10.08 -19.12 -5.35
CA THR A 88 -11.48 -19.05 -5.79
C THR A 88 -12.09 -17.66 -5.76
N LEU A 89 -11.48 -16.69 -5.07
CA LEU A 89 -12.04 -15.34 -4.94
C LEU A 89 -11.64 -14.41 -6.11
N ASP A 90 -10.44 -14.58 -6.67
CA ASP A 90 -9.95 -13.83 -7.84
C ASP A 90 -10.79 -14.05 -9.12
N SER A 91 -11.72 -15.00 -9.08
CA SER A 91 -12.62 -15.32 -10.19
C SER A 91 -14.05 -14.83 -9.99
N ILE A 92 -14.39 -14.29 -8.82
CA ILE A 92 -15.75 -13.84 -8.52
C ILE A 92 -15.89 -12.37 -8.90
N GLU A 93 -16.77 -12.10 -9.85
CA GLU A 93 -17.09 -10.75 -10.30
C GLU A 93 -18.52 -10.40 -9.87
N VAL A 94 -18.74 -9.17 -9.43
CA VAL A 94 -20.08 -8.66 -9.11
C VAL A 94 -20.32 -7.42 -9.95
N ASP A 95 -21.38 -7.47 -10.75
CA ASP A 95 -21.89 -6.30 -11.46
C ASP A 95 -23.25 -5.89 -10.90
N SER A 96 -23.71 -4.71 -11.32
CA SER A 96 -25.05 -4.21 -11.02
C SER A 96 -25.84 -3.96 -12.30
N ASP A 97 -27.15 -4.10 -12.16
CA ASP A 97 -28.14 -3.78 -13.19
C ASP A 97 -29.35 -3.12 -12.51
N PHE A 98 -30.09 -2.31 -13.24
CA PHE A 98 -31.27 -1.64 -12.70
C PHE A 98 -32.54 -2.31 -13.23
N ASP A 99 -33.36 -2.82 -12.33
CA ASP A 99 -34.67 -3.38 -12.63
C ASP A 99 -35.79 -2.43 -12.15
N PRO A 100 -36.76 -2.06 -13.00
CA PRO A 100 -37.84 -1.15 -12.61
C PRO A 100 -38.74 -1.67 -11.46
N ASP A 101 -38.88 -2.98 -11.33
CA ASP A 101 -39.80 -3.61 -10.36
C ASP A 101 -39.12 -3.84 -9.01
N PHE A 102 -37.79 -4.05 -8.99
CA PHE A 102 -37.04 -4.41 -7.79
C PHE A 102 -35.94 -3.42 -7.38
N GLY A 103 -35.64 -2.43 -8.23
CA GLY A 103 -34.53 -1.50 -8.06
C GLY A 103 -33.19 -2.10 -8.51
N THR A 104 -32.11 -1.68 -7.88
CA THR A 104 -30.77 -2.19 -8.23
C THR A 104 -30.63 -3.66 -7.86
N MET A 105 -30.37 -4.49 -8.87
CA MET A 105 -30.03 -5.89 -8.74
C MET A 105 -28.53 -6.07 -8.97
N TYR A 106 -27.93 -7.03 -8.29
CA TYR A 106 -26.54 -7.40 -8.43
C TYR A 106 -26.43 -8.81 -8.97
N ARG A 107 -25.51 -9.04 -9.90
CA ARG A 107 -25.24 -10.36 -10.48
C ARG A 107 -23.87 -10.84 -10.01
N VAL A 108 -23.83 -12.06 -9.51
CA VAL A 108 -22.60 -12.71 -9.07
C VAL A 108 -22.15 -13.67 -10.17
N TRP A 109 -20.97 -13.43 -10.71
CA TRP A 109 -20.35 -14.19 -11.77
C TRP A 109 -19.12 -14.93 -11.26
N LYS A 110 -18.80 -16.05 -11.91
CA LYS A 110 -17.51 -16.70 -11.82
C LYS A 110 -16.96 -16.91 -13.21
N SER A 111 -15.95 -16.14 -13.59
CA SER A 111 -15.52 -16.05 -15.00
C SER A 111 -16.72 -15.76 -15.91
N TYR A 112 -17.08 -16.65 -16.83
CA TYR A 112 -18.22 -16.48 -17.74
C TYR A 112 -19.52 -17.15 -17.27
N HIS A 113 -19.61 -17.57 -16.01
CA HIS A 113 -20.77 -18.28 -15.47
C HIS A 113 -21.52 -17.46 -14.43
N LEU A 114 -22.80 -17.21 -14.68
CA LEU A 114 -23.68 -16.58 -13.69
C LEU A 114 -23.94 -17.56 -12.55
N LEU A 115 -23.56 -17.19 -11.32
CA LEU A 115 -23.81 -17.98 -10.12
C LEU A 115 -25.17 -17.66 -9.49
N GLY A 116 -25.63 -16.42 -9.60
CA GLY A 116 -26.88 -15.97 -8.99
C GLY A 116 -27.06 -14.47 -9.04
N THR A 117 -28.22 -14.02 -8.61
CA THR A 117 -28.54 -12.60 -8.45
C THR A 117 -28.95 -12.32 -7.01
N PHE A 118 -28.74 -11.09 -6.56
CA PHE A 118 -29.28 -10.63 -5.28
C PHE A 118 -29.72 -9.17 -5.37
N TYR A 119 -30.75 -8.81 -4.61
CA TYR A 119 -31.32 -7.47 -4.60
C TYR A 119 -31.92 -7.16 -3.22
N GLN A 120 -32.10 -5.88 -2.93
CA GLN A 120 -32.73 -5.46 -1.69
C GLN A 120 -34.25 -5.37 -1.89
N ALA A 121 -35.00 -6.14 -1.11
CA ALA A 121 -36.46 -6.08 -1.13
C ALA A 121 -36.95 -4.75 -0.52
N LEU A 122 -37.76 -4.00 -1.26
CA LEU A 122 -38.23 -2.66 -0.87
C LEU A 122 -39.09 -2.66 0.41
N GLY A 123 -39.81 -3.75 0.68
CA GLY A 123 -40.74 -3.84 1.80
C GLY A 123 -40.06 -3.96 3.17
N ASP A 124 -39.10 -4.86 3.31
CA ASP A 124 -38.46 -5.18 4.60
C ASP A 124 -36.96 -4.85 4.65
N ARG A 125 -36.43 -4.24 3.58
CA ARG A 125 -35.00 -3.90 3.39
C ARG A 125 -34.06 -5.10 3.50
N LYS A 126 -34.57 -6.33 3.44
CA LYS A 126 -33.76 -7.54 3.45
C LYS A 126 -33.22 -7.83 2.07
N TRP A 127 -32.05 -8.44 2.03
CA TRP A 127 -31.39 -8.89 0.82
C TRP A 127 -31.89 -10.27 0.43
N VAL A 128 -32.44 -10.38 -0.78
CA VAL A 128 -32.91 -11.65 -1.33
C VAL A 128 -31.79 -12.23 -2.18
N ALA A 129 -31.31 -13.43 -1.84
CA ALA A 129 -30.31 -14.13 -2.65
C ALA A 129 -31.00 -15.15 -3.57
N GLN A 130 -30.62 -15.18 -4.85
CA GLN A 130 -31.19 -16.05 -5.87
C GLN A 130 -30.08 -16.82 -6.60
N PRO A 131 -29.59 -17.93 -6.04
CA PRO A 131 -28.64 -18.78 -6.74
C PRO A 131 -29.26 -19.39 -8.01
N VAL A 132 -28.47 -19.44 -9.09
CA VAL A 132 -28.85 -20.11 -10.35
C VAL A 132 -29.04 -21.61 -10.09
N GLY A 133 -30.07 -22.20 -10.69
CA GLY A 133 -30.35 -23.64 -10.60
C GLY A 133 -30.89 -24.11 -9.25
N SER A 134 -31.18 -23.19 -8.31
CA SER A 134 -31.79 -23.51 -7.02
C SER A 134 -33.11 -22.77 -6.85
N SER A 135 -34.07 -23.37 -6.14
CA SER A 135 -35.28 -22.70 -5.64
C SER A 135 -35.07 -22.04 -4.28
N PHE A 136 -33.88 -22.17 -3.69
CA PHE A 136 -33.53 -21.56 -2.42
C PHE A 136 -33.43 -20.03 -2.54
N ARG A 137 -34.21 -19.31 -1.73
CA ARG A 137 -34.33 -17.84 -1.79
C ARG A 137 -34.31 -17.22 -0.38
N PRO A 138 -33.17 -17.25 0.32
CA PRO A 138 -33.08 -16.73 1.68
C PRO A 138 -33.17 -15.20 1.67
N ARG A 139 -33.76 -14.66 2.75
CA ARG A 139 -33.80 -13.23 3.04
C ARG A 139 -32.81 -12.92 4.15
N LEU A 140 -31.85 -12.06 3.86
CA LEU A 140 -30.63 -11.83 4.63
C LEU A 140 -30.54 -10.36 5.04
N ASN A 141 -29.72 -10.08 6.05
CA ASN A 141 -29.65 -8.72 6.61
C ASN A 141 -28.63 -7.84 5.88
N THR A 142 -27.67 -8.45 5.17
CA THR A 142 -26.56 -7.76 4.52
C THR A 142 -26.36 -8.27 3.09
N PRO A 143 -25.83 -7.44 2.18
CA PRO A 143 -25.52 -7.87 0.82
C PRO A 143 -24.41 -8.92 0.78
N GLU A 144 -23.42 -8.85 1.68
CA GLU A 144 -22.31 -9.80 1.77
C GLU A 144 -22.83 -11.21 2.11
N GLN A 145 -23.81 -11.30 3.02
CA GLN A 145 -24.47 -12.57 3.30
C GLN A 145 -25.15 -13.15 2.06
N ALA A 146 -25.80 -12.31 1.24
CA ALA A 146 -26.47 -12.75 0.02
C ALA A 146 -25.48 -13.26 -1.02
N GLN A 147 -24.38 -12.53 -1.24
CA GLN A 147 -23.30 -12.94 -2.12
C GLN A 147 -22.66 -14.26 -1.66
N LEU A 148 -22.26 -14.36 -0.38
CA LEU A 148 -21.65 -15.59 0.16
C LEU A 148 -22.59 -16.79 0.04
N THR A 149 -23.89 -16.58 0.24
CA THR A 149 -24.87 -17.64 0.09
C THR A 149 -24.94 -18.17 -1.35
N ILE A 150 -24.91 -17.27 -2.34
CA ILE A 150 -24.88 -17.65 -3.77
C ILE A 150 -23.62 -18.45 -4.09
N ILE A 151 -22.45 -17.99 -3.65
CA ILE A 151 -21.16 -18.66 -3.87
C ILE A 151 -21.15 -20.05 -3.23
N ALA A 152 -21.67 -20.18 -2.00
CA ALA A 152 -21.73 -21.45 -1.29
C ALA A 152 -22.65 -22.48 -1.99
N VAL A 153 -23.83 -22.05 -2.44
CA VAL A 153 -24.80 -22.91 -3.15
C VAL A 153 -24.25 -23.36 -4.50
N ALA A 154 -23.64 -22.45 -5.27
CA ALA A 154 -23.03 -22.78 -6.54
C ALA A 154 -21.88 -23.79 -6.37
N SER A 155 -21.03 -23.60 -5.35
CA SER A 155 -19.90 -24.49 -5.06
C SER A 155 -20.35 -25.90 -4.69
N ASN A 156 -21.48 -26.05 -3.99
CA ASN A 156 -22.04 -27.35 -3.65
C ASN A 156 -22.61 -28.08 -4.88
N SER A 157 -23.20 -27.33 -5.82
CA SER A 157 -23.78 -27.89 -7.05
C SER A 157 -22.71 -28.42 -8.03
N LEU A 158 -21.53 -27.80 -8.06
CA LEU A 158 -20.38 -28.28 -8.84
C LEU A 158 -19.79 -29.59 -8.26
N LYS A 159 -19.79 -29.74 -6.93
CA LYS A 159 -19.27 -30.94 -6.26
C LYS A 159 -20.15 -32.16 -6.48
N THR A 160 -21.47 -32.00 -6.54
CA THR A 160 -22.39 -33.12 -6.79
C THR A 160 -22.35 -33.59 -8.23
N SER A 161 -22.08 -32.69 -9.19
CA SER A 161 -22.00 -33.02 -10.62
C SER A 161 -20.78 -33.88 -10.98
N ASN A 162 -19.68 -33.77 -10.24
CA ASN A 162 -18.44 -34.54 -10.48
C ASN A 162 -18.43 -35.95 -9.85
N LYS A 163 -19.52 -36.37 -9.20
CA LYS A 163 -19.61 -37.69 -8.54
C LYS A 163 -20.36 -38.75 -9.37
N ALA A 164 -20.71 -38.44 -10.61
CA ALA A 164 -21.53 -39.27 -11.50
C ALA A 164 -20.77 -39.84 -12.71
N ALA A 165 -19.43 -39.90 -12.67
CA ALA A 165 -18.59 -40.50 -13.72
C ALA A 165 -17.85 -41.73 -13.19
#